data_AF-A0A7X7N9N6-F1
#
_entry.id   AF-A0A7X7N9N6-F1
#
_cell.length_a   1.000
_cell.length_b   1.000
_cell.length_c   1.000
_cell.angle_alpha   90.00
_cell.angle_beta   90.00
_cell.angle_gamma   90.00
#
_symmetry.space_group_name_H-M   'P 1'
#
loop_
_entity.id
_entity.type
_entity.pdbx_description
1 polymer ?
#
loop_
_entity_poly.entity_id
_entity_poly.type
_entity_poly.pdbx_seq_one_letter_code
_entity_poly.pdbx_strand_id
1 'polypeptide(L)'
;MRYVKIALACIVASCMTLLAGGSVVPVGTYLYANLDKVSNAPGALEIHFNTKGPKRLVIAYGQKYRKMRKDRDGTTEEQRENYKPRLAKLANDGQIARFDKLPPDYYDIIVVDDSTMTIHEGISLHHEYEQEAEPDKETIAKYQEEIRKSLGLRTDRIGGWEGFFDNKQIERIEIADVQSGVLMQQMRLGTALAESGEVLKGCIHSIDVVWVERTRTENNDWQVINRQQLYRDEIPARTFFKHIQLPEMTGIRVGRSLKKVNINLPEK
;
A
#
# COMPACT_ATOMS: atom_id res chain seq x y z
N MET A 1 32.66 -52.79 -20.92
CA MET A 1 32.09 -52.12 -19.73
C MET A 1 32.52 -50.64 -19.62
N ARG A 2 32.18 -49.79 -20.60
CA ARG A 2 32.48 -48.33 -20.53
C ARG A 2 31.28 -47.41 -20.81
N TYR A 3 30.16 -47.95 -21.29
CA TYR A 3 28.98 -47.17 -21.67
C TYR A 3 27.85 -47.15 -20.62
N VAL A 4 27.92 -47.98 -19.57
CA VAL A 4 26.87 -48.07 -18.54
C VAL A 4 27.05 -47.03 -17.42
N LYS A 5 28.24 -46.42 -17.28
CA LYS A 5 28.50 -45.43 -16.22
C LYS A 5 28.16 -43.98 -16.60
N ILE A 6 27.93 -43.68 -17.87
CA ILE A 6 27.60 -42.31 -18.32
C ILE A 6 26.09 -42.03 -18.24
N ALA A 7 25.25 -43.05 -18.45
CA ALA A 7 23.79 -42.89 -18.39
C ALA A 7 23.26 -42.61 -16.96
N LEU A 8 23.92 -43.11 -15.92
CA LEU A 8 23.47 -42.90 -14.53
C LEU A 8 23.80 -41.51 -13.99
N ALA A 9 24.86 -40.87 -14.48
CA ALA A 9 25.26 -39.51 -14.07
C ALA A 9 24.33 -38.43 -14.65
N CYS A 10 23.80 -38.64 -15.86
CA CYS A 10 22.87 -37.69 -16.48
C CYS A 10 21.45 -37.72 -15.87
N ILE A 11 21.04 -38.85 -15.26
CA ILE A 11 19.72 -38.98 -14.61
C ILE A 11 19.72 -38.36 -13.21
N VAL A 12 20.86 -38.39 -12.49
CA VAL A 12 20.97 -37.73 -11.18
C VAL A 12 21.14 -36.21 -11.33
N ALA A 13 21.79 -35.73 -12.39
CA ALA A 13 21.92 -34.29 -12.67
C ALA A 13 20.61 -33.63 -13.18
N SER A 14 19.70 -34.40 -13.80
CA SER A 14 18.40 -33.90 -14.25
C SER A 14 17.29 -33.98 -13.21
N CYS A 15 17.50 -34.73 -12.11
CA CYS A 15 16.55 -34.76 -10.99
C CYS A 15 16.80 -33.68 -9.92
N MET A 16 17.98 -33.03 -9.89
CA MET A 16 18.26 -31.97 -8.91
C MET A 16 17.80 -30.56 -9.34
N THR A 17 17.45 -30.36 -10.62
CA THR A 17 16.91 -29.06 -11.09
C THR A 17 15.39 -28.95 -11.01
N LEU A 18 14.69 -29.99 -10.57
CA LEU A 18 13.23 -30.07 -10.56
C LEU A 18 12.58 -29.95 -9.16
N LEU A 19 13.36 -29.68 -8.10
CA LEU A 19 12.83 -29.59 -6.72
C LEU A 19 13.16 -28.28 -5.96
N ALA A 20 13.67 -27.25 -6.64
CA ALA A 20 13.78 -25.90 -6.08
C ALA A 20 12.67 -24.94 -6.55
N GLY A 21 11.59 -25.49 -7.14
CA GLY A 21 10.44 -24.74 -7.62
C GLY A 21 9.41 -24.46 -6.53
N GLY A 22 9.83 -23.84 -5.42
CA GLY A 22 8.87 -23.03 -4.67
C GLY A 22 8.51 -21.87 -5.60
N SER A 23 7.26 -21.78 -6.04
CA SER A 23 6.78 -20.68 -6.88
C SER A 23 7.20 -19.35 -6.25
N VAL A 24 8.24 -18.72 -6.78
CA VAL A 24 8.74 -17.44 -6.27
C VAL A 24 7.69 -16.40 -6.59
N VAL A 25 7.05 -15.87 -5.55
CA VAL A 25 6.03 -14.84 -5.69
C VAL A 25 6.70 -13.48 -5.51
N PRO A 26 6.70 -12.60 -6.52
CA PRO A 26 7.25 -11.25 -6.39
C PRO A 26 6.66 -10.48 -5.20
N VAL A 27 7.45 -9.59 -4.60
CA VAL A 27 6.98 -8.69 -3.54
C VAL A 27 5.76 -7.91 -4.03
N GLY A 28 4.70 -7.83 -3.20
CA GLY A 28 3.49 -7.08 -3.56
C GLY A 28 2.49 -7.82 -4.46
N THR A 29 2.77 -9.05 -4.91
CA THR A 29 1.88 -9.80 -5.83
C THR A 29 0.44 -9.93 -5.33
N TYR A 30 0.24 -10.08 -4.02
CA TYR A 30 -1.10 -10.26 -3.43
C TYR A 30 -1.72 -8.98 -2.89
N LEU A 31 -1.10 -7.83 -3.13
CA LEU A 31 -1.53 -6.54 -2.59
C LEU A 31 -2.85 -6.08 -3.20
N TYR A 32 -2.94 -6.12 -4.52
CA TYR A 32 -4.09 -5.62 -5.27
C TYR A 32 -5.14 -6.70 -5.46
N ALA A 33 -6.39 -6.26 -5.61
CA ALA A 33 -7.50 -7.18 -5.82
C ALA A 33 -7.38 -7.90 -7.16
N ASN A 34 -7.63 -9.21 -7.16
CA ASN A 34 -7.76 -9.98 -8.37
C ASN A 34 -9.16 -9.78 -8.96
N LEU A 35 -9.25 -9.13 -10.13
CA LEU A 35 -10.51 -8.81 -10.78
C LEU A 35 -11.34 -10.03 -11.22
N ASP A 36 -10.75 -11.23 -11.26
CA ASP A 36 -11.47 -12.48 -11.55
C ASP A 36 -12.16 -13.04 -10.29
N LYS A 37 -11.72 -12.62 -9.10
CA LYS A 37 -12.25 -13.05 -7.80
C LYS A 37 -13.23 -12.05 -7.18
N VAL A 38 -13.20 -10.79 -7.60
CA VAL A 38 -14.16 -9.78 -7.12
C VAL A 38 -15.52 -9.95 -7.78
N SER A 39 -16.59 -9.69 -7.03
CA SER A 39 -17.95 -9.67 -7.58
C SER A 39 -18.04 -8.69 -8.74
N ASN A 40 -18.84 -9.04 -9.75
CA ASN A 40 -19.03 -8.17 -10.89
C ASN A 40 -19.75 -6.88 -10.47
N ALA A 41 -19.11 -5.73 -10.67
CA ALA A 41 -19.67 -4.42 -10.37
C ALA A 41 -19.72 -3.56 -11.64
N PRO A 42 -20.80 -2.80 -11.88
CA PRO A 42 -20.95 -2.03 -13.12
C PRO A 42 -20.15 -0.72 -13.14
N GLY A 43 -19.63 -0.28 -12.00
CA GLY A 43 -18.83 0.94 -11.90
C GLY A 43 -17.45 0.78 -12.54
N ALA A 44 -16.98 1.85 -13.17
CA ALA A 44 -15.64 1.95 -13.72
C ALA A 44 -15.13 3.39 -13.57
N LEU A 45 -13.81 3.54 -13.50
CA LEU A 45 -13.13 4.84 -13.40
C LEU A 45 -12.02 4.90 -14.44
N GLU A 46 -11.95 6.01 -15.16
CA GLU A 46 -10.89 6.31 -16.11
C GLU A 46 -10.30 7.67 -15.75
N ILE A 47 -9.02 7.68 -15.43
CA ILE A 47 -8.24 8.85 -15.07
C ILE A 47 -7.36 9.23 -16.25
N HIS A 48 -7.41 10.49 -16.65
CA HIS A 48 -6.56 11.08 -17.67
C HIS A 48 -5.54 12.00 -17.01
N PHE A 49 -4.26 11.79 -17.29
CA PHE A 49 -3.18 12.61 -16.80
C PHE A 49 -2.66 13.54 -17.90
N ASN A 50 -2.30 14.76 -17.52
CA ASN A 50 -1.60 15.72 -18.39
C ASN A 50 -0.19 15.25 -18.80
N THR A 51 0.45 14.37 -18.02
CA THR A 51 1.82 13.89 -18.26
C THR A 51 1.87 12.39 -18.58
N LYS A 52 2.82 11.99 -19.44
CA LYS A 52 3.17 10.57 -19.64
C LYS A 52 3.88 10.01 -18.41
N GLY A 53 3.72 8.72 -18.18
CA GLY A 53 4.37 7.99 -17.09
C GLY A 53 4.31 6.48 -17.31
N PRO A 54 5.13 5.92 -18.22
CA PRO A 54 5.02 4.52 -18.62
C PRO A 54 5.30 3.53 -17.48
N LYS A 55 5.92 3.97 -16.39
CA LYS A 55 6.23 3.16 -15.20
C LYS A 55 5.40 3.52 -13.96
N ARG A 56 4.47 4.48 -14.06
CA ARG A 56 3.65 4.82 -12.90
C ARG A 56 2.72 3.67 -12.55
N LEU A 57 2.37 3.56 -11.28
CA LEU A 57 1.30 2.71 -10.78
C LEU A 57 0.19 3.63 -10.28
N VAL A 58 -1.05 3.32 -10.68
CA VAL A 58 -2.22 4.11 -10.27
C VAL A 58 -3.16 3.19 -9.52
N ILE A 59 -3.40 3.54 -8.27
CA ILE A 59 -4.07 2.67 -7.31
C ILE A 59 -5.31 3.42 -6.80
N ALA A 60 -6.46 2.76 -6.85
CA ALA A 60 -7.70 3.26 -6.29
C ALA A 60 -8.00 2.54 -4.97
N TYR A 61 -8.37 3.34 -3.98
CA TYR A 61 -8.59 2.91 -2.61
C TYR A 61 -9.99 3.31 -2.16
N GLY A 62 -10.91 2.33 -2.12
CA GLY A 62 -12.31 2.55 -1.77
C GLY A 62 -12.50 2.85 -0.28
N GLN A 63 -13.27 3.90 0.02
CA GLN A 63 -13.54 4.33 1.40
C GLN A 63 -14.44 3.36 2.17
N LYS A 64 -15.29 2.59 1.49
CA LYS A 64 -16.18 1.60 2.13
C LYS A 64 -15.40 0.45 2.78
N TYR A 65 -14.35 -0.02 2.14
CA TYR A 65 -13.60 -1.23 2.53
C TYR A 65 -12.24 -0.90 3.16
N ARG A 66 -12.18 0.18 3.94
CA ARG A 66 -11.01 0.51 4.76
C ARG A 66 -11.00 -0.36 6.00
N LYS A 67 -9.82 -0.86 6.36
CA LYS A 67 -9.68 -1.72 7.54
C LYS A 67 -9.95 -1.01 8.87
N MET A 68 -9.95 0.32 8.91
CA MET A 68 -10.43 1.08 10.09
C MET A 68 -11.84 0.66 10.52
N ARG A 69 -12.71 0.32 9.55
CA ARG A 69 -14.13 -0.02 9.77
C ARG A 69 -14.36 -1.47 10.18
N LYS A 70 -13.31 -2.17 10.61
CA LYS A 70 -13.35 -3.62 10.76
C LYS A 70 -13.25 -4.00 12.22
N ASP A 71 -14.22 -4.80 12.66
CA ASP A 71 -14.20 -5.41 13.98
C ASP A 71 -13.05 -6.42 14.11
N ARG A 72 -12.71 -6.76 15.35
CA ARG A 72 -11.58 -7.65 15.70
C ARG A 72 -11.60 -9.02 15.01
N ASP A 73 -12.76 -9.49 14.54
CA ASP A 73 -12.98 -10.85 14.02
C ASP A 73 -12.34 -11.15 12.65
N GLY A 74 -11.69 -10.17 12.01
CA GLY A 74 -10.94 -10.44 10.79
C GLY A 74 -11.82 -10.49 9.53
N THR A 75 -11.21 -10.88 8.40
CA THR A 75 -11.84 -10.85 7.06
C THR A 75 -11.97 -12.28 6.64
N THR A 76 -13.16 -12.68 6.22
CA THR A 76 -13.33 -13.96 5.55
C THR A 76 -12.54 -13.98 4.23
N GLU A 77 -12.25 -15.18 3.74
CA GLU A 77 -11.63 -15.39 2.42
C GLU A 77 -12.39 -14.67 1.31
N GLU A 78 -13.73 -14.74 1.36
CA GLU A 78 -14.65 -14.14 0.39
C GLU A 78 -14.60 -12.60 0.41
N GLN A 79 -14.45 -12.00 1.59
CA GLN A 79 -14.38 -10.55 1.73
C GLN A 79 -13.01 -9.98 1.39
N ARG A 80 -11.94 -10.79 1.44
CA ARG A 80 -10.56 -10.27 1.41
C ARG A 80 -10.26 -9.43 0.16
N GLU A 81 -10.77 -9.82 -1.00
CA GLU A 81 -10.55 -9.08 -2.26
C GLU A 81 -11.27 -7.72 -2.28
N ASN A 82 -12.34 -7.54 -1.50
CA ASN A 82 -13.03 -6.25 -1.38
C ASN A 82 -12.21 -5.23 -0.59
N TYR A 83 -11.42 -5.69 0.38
CA TYR A 83 -10.52 -4.84 1.17
C TYR A 83 -9.17 -4.57 0.49
N LYS A 84 -8.88 -5.19 -0.65
CA LYS A 84 -7.64 -4.90 -1.37
C LYS A 84 -7.79 -3.65 -2.23
N PRO A 85 -6.76 -2.78 -2.29
CA PRO A 85 -6.74 -1.69 -3.28
C PRO A 85 -6.88 -2.23 -4.71
N ARG A 86 -7.36 -1.38 -5.60
CA ARG A 86 -7.51 -1.69 -7.03
C ARG A 86 -6.33 -1.11 -7.77
N LEU A 87 -5.70 -1.90 -8.64
CA LEU A 87 -4.65 -1.43 -9.54
C LEU A 87 -5.24 -1.11 -10.91
N ALA A 88 -4.87 0.02 -11.49
CA ALA A 88 -5.32 0.40 -12.83
C ALA A 88 -4.63 -0.41 -13.93
N LYS A 89 -5.33 -0.58 -15.04
CA LYS A 89 -4.70 -0.89 -16.33
C LYS A 89 -4.30 0.42 -16.99
N LEU A 90 -3.04 0.55 -17.36
CA LEU A 90 -2.52 1.74 -18.03
C LEU A 90 -2.64 1.64 -19.55
N ALA A 91 -2.90 2.78 -20.18
CA ALA A 91 -2.89 2.97 -21.63
C ALA A 91 -2.20 4.31 -21.98
N ASN A 92 -1.87 4.49 -23.26
CA ASN A 92 -1.24 5.70 -23.80
C ASN A 92 -0.01 6.14 -22.99
N ASP A 93 0.98 5.26 -22.84
CA ASP A 93 2.21 5.51 -22.06
C ASP A 93 1.94 5.98 -20.61
N GLY A 94 0.87 5.48 -19.98
CA GLY A 94 0.49 5.85 -18.61
C GLY A 94 -0.24 7.19 -18.48
N GLN A 95 -0.68 7.78 -19.60
CA GLN A 95 -1.57 8.95 -19.57
C GLN A 95 -3.01 8.57 -19.21
N ILE A 96 -3.42 7.33 -19.45
CA ILE A 96 -4.76 6.86 -19.08
C ILE A 96 -4.61 5.71 -18.08
N ALA A 97 -5.32 5.79 -16.96
CA ALA A 97 -5.45 4.73 -15.98
C ALA A 97 -6.90 4.31 -15.85
N ARG A 98 -7.18 3.03 -16.11
CA ARG A 98 -8.53 2.47 -16.11
C ARG A 98 -8.71 1.45 -14.99
N PHE A 99 -9.78 1.62 -14.24
CA PHE A 99 -10.29 0.68 -13.25
C PHE A 99 -11.64 0.15 -13.70
N ASP A 100 -11.77 -1.17 -13.74
CA ASP A 100 -13.02 -1.87 -14.03
C ASP A 100 -13.53 -2.56 -12.75
N LYS A 101 -14.81 -2.93 -12.73
CA LYS A 101 -15.46 -3.65 -11.62
C LYS A 101 -15.32 -2.95 -10.27
N LEU A 102 -15.56 -1.63 -10.26
CA LEU A 102 -15.62 -0.84 -9.03
C LEU A 102 -17.04 -0.86 -8.45
N PRO A 103 -17.25 -1.37 -7.23
CA PRO A 103 -18.50 -1.15 -6.50
C PRO A 103 -18.80 0.36 -6.33
N PRO A 104 -20.07 0.77 -6.23
CA PRO A 104 -20.42 2.14 -5.91
C PRO A 104 -19.81 2.56 -4.57
N ASP A 105 -18.92 3.55 -4.61
CA ASP A 105 -18.15 4.04 -3.47
C ASP A 105 -17.48 5.38 -3.82
N TYR A 106 -16.83 5.97 -2.83
CA TYR A 106 -15.85 7.03 -2.98
C TYR A 106 -14.46 6.39 -3.03
N TYR A 107 -13.68 6.75 -4.06
CA TYR A 107 -12.33 6.21 -4.26
C TYR A 107 -11.30 7.31 -4.15
N ASP A 108 -10.30 7.05 -3.33
CA ASP A 108 -9.11 7.88 -3.20
C ASP A 108 -8.02 7.30 -4.10
N ILE A 109 -7.24 8.16 -4.75
CA ILE A 109 -6.23 7.75 -5.72
C ILE A 109 -4.83 8.04 -5.17
N ILE A 110 -3.94 7.07 -5.38
CA ILE A 110 -2.49 7.25 -5.22
C ILE A 110 -1.79 6.88 -6.54
N VAL A 111 -0.85 7.72 -6.94
CA VAL A 111 0.02 7.52 -8.10
C VAL A 111 1.45 7.39 -7.60
N VAL A 112 2.07 6.24 -7.83
CA VAL A 112 3.47 5.96 -7.49
C VAL A 112 4.28 5.92 -8.77
N ASP A 113 5.33 6.72 -8.88
CA ASP A 113 6.22 6.72 -10.04
C ASP A 113 7.65 6.44 -9.57
N ASP A 114 8.13 5.22 -9.85
CA ASP A 114 9.45 4.73 -9.48
C ASP A 114 10.58 5.41 -10.27
N SER A 115 10.27 5.95 -11.45
CA SER A 115 11.23 6.58 -12.34
C SER A 115 11.64 7.96 -11.83
N THR A 116 10.72 8.64 -11.17
CA THR A 116 10.92 9.93 -10.51
C THR A 116 11.14 9.82 -9.02
N MET A 117 10.88 8.65 -8.44
CA MET A 117 10.73 8.48 -7.00
C MET A 117 9.74 9.51 -6.43
N THR A 118 8.54 9.62 -7.02
CA THR A 118 7.48 10.50 -6.51
C THR A 118 6.21 9.72 -6.19
N ILE A 119 5.49 10.18 -5.16
CA ILE A 119 4.14 9.73 -4.84
C ILE A 119 3.22 10.94 -4.87
N HIS A 120 2.15 10.83 -5.64
CA HIS A 120 1.04 11.77 -5.60
C HIS A 120 -0.13 11.07 -4.91
N GLU A 121 -0.75 11.72 -3.93
CA GLU A 121 -1.81 11.10 -3.15
C GLU A 121 -2.97 12.05 -2.87
N GLY A 122 -4.19 11.52 -2.94
CA GLY A 122 -5.41 12.15 -2.43
C GLY A 122 -6.13 11.17 -1.50
N ILE A 123 -5.47 10.71 -0.45
CA ILE A 123 -6.01 9.76 0.52
C ILE A 123 -6.61 10.52 1.70
N SER A 124 -7.92 10.43 1.95
CA SER A 124 -8.48 10.78 3.26
C SER A 124 -7.96 9.79 4.31
N LEU A 125 -7.34 10.24 5.40
CA LEU A 125 -6.82 9.34 6.44
C LEU A 125 -7.82 9.13 7.58
N HIS A 126 -8.77 10.05 7.75
CA HIS A 126 -9.90 9.94 8.66
C HIS A 126 -11.24 10.14 7.92
N HIS A 127 -12.34 9.88 8.63
CA HIS A 127 -13.69 10.06 8.11
C HIS A 127 -14.22 11.44 8.51
N GLU A 128 -14.63 12.26 7.54
CA GLU A 128 -15.18 13.61 7.79
C GLU A 128 -16.44 13.60 8.68
N TYR A 129 -17.18 12.48 8.74
CA TYR A 129 -18.46 12.42 9.46
C TYR A 129 -18.39 11.91 10.92
N GLU A 130 -17.19 11.63 11.45
CA GLU A 130 -17.03 11.12 12.84
C GLU A 130 -16.41 12.14 13.80
N GLN A 131 -16.10 13.36 13.36
CA GLN A 131 -15.66 14.43 14.26
C GLN A 131 -16.86 15.13 14.89
N GLU A 132 -17.09 14.88 16.19
CA GLU A 132 -18.04 15.67 16.99
C GLU A 132 -17.54 17.10 17.25
N ALA A 133 -16.21 17.28 17.29
CA ALA A 133 -15.53 18.58 17.34
C ALA A 133 -14.09 18.45 16.79
N GLU A 134 -13.61 19.46 16.05
CA GLU A 134 -12.20 19.56 15.69
C GLU A 134 -11.36 19.87 16.95
N PRO A 135 -10.30 19.09 17.24
CA PRO A 135 -9.40 19.41 18.33
C PRO A 135 -8.73 20.76 18.11
N ASP A 136 -8.42 21.48 19.19
CA ASP A 136 -7.68 22.73 19.08
C ASP A 136 -6.25 22.50 18.56
N LYS A 137 -5.60 23.57 18.08
CA LYS A 137 -4.27 23.49 17.46
C LYS A 137 -3.18 22.95 18.40
N GLU A 138 -3.27 23.23 19.70
CA GLU A 138 -2.30 22.76 20.68
C GLU A 138 -2.44 21.26 20.89
N THR A 139 -3.68 20.78 21.00
CA THR A 139 -4.01 19.36 21.05
C THR A 139 -3.55 18.62 19.80
N ILE A 140 -3.79 19.17 18.60
CA ILE A 140 -3.32 18.60 17.32
C ILE A 140 -1.79 18.46 17.33
N ALA A 141 -1.07 19.52 17.69
CA ALA A 141 0.40 19.51 17.70
C ALA A 141 0.96 18.47 18.68
N LYS A 142 0.37 18.41 19.88
CA LYS A 142 0.71 17.42 20.90
C LYS A 142 0.50 15.99 20.40
N TYR A 143 -0.68 15.69 19.85
CA TYR A 143 -0.99 14.34 19.35
C TYR A 143 -0.12 13.95 18.16
N GLN A 144 0.20 14.87 17.26
CA GLN A 144 1.14 14.60 16.18
C GLN A 144 2.53 14.20 16.71
N GLU A 145 3.02 14.85 17.75
CA GLU A 145 4.30 14.49 18.38
C GLU A 145 4.23 13.11 19.06
N GLU A 146 3.17 12.85 19.83
CA GLU A 146 2.94 11.55 20.48
C GLU A 146 2.86 10.40 19.48
N ILE A 147 2.13 10.59 18.37
CA ILE A 147 2.02 9.60 17.28
C ILE A 147 3.38 9.37 16.61
N ARG A 148 4.15 10.44 16.33
CA ARG A 148 5.51 10.31 15.76
C ARG A 148 6.44 9.51 16.66
N LYS A 149 6.38 9.73 17.98
CA LYS A 149 7.14 8.94 18.96
C LYS A 149 6.69 7.48 18.99
N SER A 150 5.38 7.25 18.90
CA SER A 150 4.79 5.91 18.98
C SER A 150 5.12 5.04 17.76
N LEU A 151 5.03 5.61 16.55
CA LEU A 151 5.25 4.90 15.27
C LEU A 151 6.72 4.90 14.80
N GLY A 152 7.56 5.74 15.42
CA GLY A 152 8.99 5.85 15.12
C GLY A 152 9.76 4.54 15.33
N LEU A 153 11.03 4.55 14.94
CA LEU A 153 11.93 3.42 15.21
C LEU A 153 12.19 3.38 16.72
N ARG A 154 11.71 2.34 17.41
CA ARG A 154 11.97 2.14 18.83
C ARG A 154 12.98 1.00 19.01
N THR A 155 13.99 1.23 19.84
CA THR A 155 15.07 0.27 20.12
C THR A 155 14.66 -0.82 21.12
N ASP A 156 13.52 -0.65 21.79
CA ASP A 156 13.04 -1.49 22.90
C ASP A 156 11.99 -2.53 22.49
N ARG A 157 11.44 -2.46 21.26
CA ARG A 157 10.44 -3.41 20.75
C ARG A 157 11.06 -4.44 19.80
N ILE A 158 11.28 -5.65 20.32
CA ILE A 158 11.62 -6.82 19.50
C ILE A 158 10.32 -7.54 19.16
N GLY A 159 9.77 -7.26 17.98
CA GLY A 159 8.64 -8.00 17.41
C GLY A 159 7.46 -7.13 16.98
N GLY A 160 6.89 -7.46 15.81
CA GLY A 160 5.77 -6.75 15.20
C GLY A 160 6.08 -6.25 13.78
N TRP A 161 5.07 -5.75 13.07
CA TRP A 161 5.24 -5.15 11.73
C TRP A 161 6.24 -3.98 11.74
N GLU A 162 6.41 -3.34 12.90
CA GLU A 162 7.34 -2.24 13.15
C GLU A 162 8.81 -2.65 12.99
N GLY A 163 9.15 -3.94 13.18
CA GLY A 163 10.51 -4.46 13.10
C GLY A 163 10.90 -5.05 11.75
N PHE A 164 9.98 -5.10 10.77
CA PHE A 164 10.32 -5.60 9.42
C PHE A 164 11.06 -4.56 8.58
N PHE A 165 10.74 -3.27 8.74
CA PHE A 165 11.32 -2.18 7.97
C PHE A 165 12.40 -1.46 8.76
N ASP A 166 13.53 -1.18 8.12
CA ASP A 166 14.67 -0.51 8.75
C ASP A 166 14.44 1.00 8.90
N ASN A 167 13.65 1.58 7.99
CA ASN A 167 13.41 3.02 7.93
C ASN A 167 11.91 3.31 7.77
N LYS A 168 11.47 4.42 8.36
CA LYS A 168 10.08 4.91 8.27
C LYS A 168 10.06 6.43 8.08
N GLN A 169 9.14 6.92 7.26
CA GLN A 169 8.86 8.34 7.08
C GLN A 169 7.35 8.56 7.18
N ILE A 170 6.93 9.47 8.06
CA ILE A 170 5.52 9.85 8.18
C ILE A 170 5.30 11.09 7.33
N GLU A 171 4.50 10.94 6.27
CA GLU A 171 4.17 12.02 5.34
C GLU A 171 3.09 12.94 5.91
N ARG A 172 2.03 12.34 6.44
CA ARG A 172 0.86 13.08 6.91
C ARG A 172 0.20 12.37 8.08
N ILE A 173 -0.29 13.17 9.00
CA ILE A 173 -1.10 12.74 10.14
C ILE A 173 -2.37 13.59 10.11
N GLU A 174 -3.52 12.94 9.99
CA GLU A 174 -4.80 13.59 10.25
C GLU A 174 -5.29 13.17 11.63
N ILE A 175 -5.41 14.18 12.49
CA ILE A 175 -5.88 13.99 13.86
C ILE A 175 -7.40 14.05 13.87
N ALA A 176 -8.02 12.97 14.34
CA ALA A 176 -9.36 13.01 14.91
C ALA A 176 -9.27 12.65 16.41
N ASP A 177 -10.35 12.88 17.15
CA ASP A 177 -10.38 12.88 18.62
C ASP A 177 -9.61 11.71 19.26
N VAL A 178 -10.17 10.51 19.23
CA VAL A 178 -9.56 9.30 19.83
C VAL A 178 -8.82 8.42 18.83
N GLN A 179 -9.08 8.60 17.54
CA GLN A 179 -8.47 7.84 16.45
C GLN A 179 -7.85 8.78 15.43
N SER A 180 -6.69 8.43 14.89
CA SER A 180 -5.98 9.25 13.90
C SER A 180 -5.48 8.38 12.76
N GLY A 181 -5.43 8.95 11.57
CA GLY A 181 -4.94 8.30 10.38
C GLY A 181 -3.56 8.82 9.99
N VAL A 182 -2.66 7.92 9.62
CA VAL A 182 -1.26 8.23 9.28
C VAL A 182 -0.93 7.65 7.92
N LEU A 183 -0.44 8.50 7.02
CA LEU A 183 0.21 8.06 5.77
C LEU A 183 1.71 7.96 6.03
N MET A 184 2.27 6.77 5.77
CA MET A 184 3.68 6.53 5.98
C MET A 184 4.33 5.77 4.83
N GLN A 185 5.59 6.10 4.58
CA GLN A 185 6.50 5.30 3.78
C GLN A 185 7.38 4.45 4.68
N GLN A 186 7.66 3.23 4.26
CA GLN A 186 8.55 2.32 4.97
C GLN A 186 9.51 1.68 3.99
N MET A 187 10.77 1.53 4.40
CA MET A 187 11.83 1.00 3.55
C MET A 187 12.64 -0.04 4.31
N ARG A 188 12.89 -1.17 3.65
CA ARG A 188 13.82 -2.22 4.11
C ARG A 188 14.99 -2.29 3.14
N LEU A 189 16.20 -2.12 3.65
CA LEU A 189 17.44 -2.15 2.89
C LEU A 189 17.80 -3.61 2.56
N GLY A 190 18.29 -3.84 1.34
CA GLY A 190 18.47 -5.16 0.72
C GLY A 190 19.49 -6.13 1.36
N THR A 191 19.90 -5.92 2.60
CA THR A 191 20.71 -6.90 3.36
C THR A 191 19.86 -7.94 4.11
N ALA A 192 18.53 -7.90 3.95
CA ALA A 192 17.61 -8.73 4.70
C ALA A 192 16.82 -9.68 3.79
N LEU A 193 16.55 -10.90 4.25
CA LEU A 193 15.80 -11.92 3.50
C LEU A 193 14.37 -11.44 3.22
N ALA A 194 13.87 -11.61 1.99
CA ALA A 194 12.45 -11.44 1.69
C ALA A 194 11.57 -12.39 2.53
N GLU A 195 10.25 -12.16 2.60
CA GLU A 195 9.31 -13.12 3.24
C GLU A 195 9.39 -14.52 2.60
N SER A 196 9.88 -14.61 1.36
CA SER A 196 10.18 -15.84 0.61
C SER A 196 11.55 -16.47 0.90
N GLY A 197 12.42 -15.82 1.69
CA GLY A 197 13.79 -16.27 1.96
C GLY A 197 14.82 -15.90 0.88
N GLU A 198 14.45 -15.09 -0.12
CA GLU A 198 15.35 -14.66 -1.19
C GLU A 198 16.26 -13.49 -0.76
N VAL A 199 17.47 -13.41 -1.32
CA VAL A 199 18.37 -12.26 -1.15
C VAL A 199 17.82 -11.11 -1.99
N LEU A 200 17.36 -10.06 -1.33
CA LEU A 200 16.91 -8.84 -2.00
C LEU A 200 18.04 -8.24 -2.85
N LYS A 201 17.75 -7.94 -4.11
CA LYS A 201 18.66 -7.23 -5.02
C LYS A 201 18.48 -5.71 -4.91
N GLY A 202 17.32 -5.26 -4.41
CA GLY A 202 16.97 -3.87 -4.16
C GLY A 202 16.50 -3.60 -2.73
N CYS A 203 15.79 -2.49 -2.53
CA CYS A 203 15.13 -2.15 -1.28
C CYS A 203 13.63 -2.43 -1.40
N ILE A 204 13.02 -2.99 -0.35
CA ILE A 204 11.56 -3.09 -0.30
C ILE A 204 11.03 -1.72 0.12
N HIS A 205 10.21 -1.13 -0.72
CA HIS A 205 9.43 0.07 -0.41
C HIS A 205 7.99 -0.32 -0.11
N SER A 206 7.37 0.37 0.85
CA SER A 206 5.97 0.19 1.22
C SER A 206 5.35 1.55 1.50
N ILE A 207 4.14 1.77 0.98
CA ILE A 207 3.31 2.93 1.34
C ILE A 207 2.09 2.40 2.07
N ASP A 208 1.85 2.95 3.25
CA ASP A 208 0.90 2.43 4.21
C ASP A 208 -0.02 3.52 4.74
N VAL A 209 -1.29 3.16 4.90
CA VAL A 209 -2.21 3.87 5.79
C VAL A 209 -2.28 3.10 7.10
N VAL A 210 -1.98 3.79 8.19
CA VAL A 210 -1.99 3.26 9.55
C VAL A 210 -3.00 4.04 10.37
N TRP A 211 -3.90 3.32 11.04
CA TRP A 211 -4.83 3.93 11.99
C TRP A 211 -4.35 3.65 13.39
N VAL A 212 -4.31 4.72 14.19
CA VAL A 212 -3.88 4.68 15.58
C VAL A 212 -5.01 5.14 16.48
N GLU A 213 -5.06 4.57 17.68
CA GLU A 213 -5.98 4.98 18.74
C GLU A 213 -5.19 5.41 19.96
N ARG A 214 -5.70 6.42 20.65
CA ARG A 214 -5.13 6.85 21.93
C ARG A 214 -5.53 5.88 23.02
N THR A 215 -4.54 5.26 23.69
CA THR A 215 -4.81 4.40 24.83
C THR A 215 -5.25 5.22 26.03
N ARG A 216 -6.19 4.69 26.83
CA ARG A 216 -6.62 5.30 28.10
C ARG A 216 -5.67 4.98 29.27
N THR A 217 -4.41 4.70 28.98
CA THR A 217 -3.40 4.34 29.98
C THR A 217 -2.68 5.59 30.49
N GLU A 218 -2.05 5.50 31.68
CA GLU A 218 -1.36 6.64 32.33
C GLU A 218 -0.29 7.29 31.45
N ASN A 219 0.28 6.55 30.50
CA ASN A 219 1.33 7.03 29.59
C ASN A 219 0.80 7.79 28.37
N ASN A 220 -0.51 7.82 28.12
CA ASN A 220 -1.13 8.41 26.93
C ASN A 220 -0.50 7.92 25.61
N ASP A 221 -0.16 6.63 25.52
CA ASP A 221 0.45 6.06 24.32
C ASP A 221 -0.58 5.90 23.17
N TRP A 222 -0.11 6.02 21.93
CA TRP A 222 -0.90 5.69 20.74
C TRP A 222 -0.59 4.26 20.27
N GLN A 223 -1.62 3.48 20.00
CA GLN A 223 -1.50 2.10 19.54
C GLN A 223 -2.02 1.95 18.11
N VAL A 224 -1.38 1.09 17.32
CA VAL A 224 -1.86 0.75 15.98
C VAL A 224 -3.08 -0.16 16.09
N ILE A 225 -4.21 0.30 15.55
CA ILE A 225 -5.44 -0.48 15.44
C ILE A 225 -5.38 -1.35 14.20
N ASN A 226 -5.04 -0.73 13.06
CA ASN A 226 -5.06 -1.38 11.77
C ASN A 226 -4.05 -0.76 10.81
N ARG A 227 -3.71 -1.54 9.79
CA ARG A 227 -2.78 -1.15 8.74
C ARG A 227 -3.25 -1.66 7.39
N GLN A 228 -3.12 -0.80 6.39
CA GLN A 228 -3.41 -1.13 5.01
C GLN A 228 -2.28 -0.66 4.10
N GLN A 229 -1.62 -1.64 3.48
CA GLN A 229 -0.65 -1.39 2.42
C GLN A 229 -1.39 -0.90 1.17
N LEU A 230 -0.88 0.18 0.57
CA LEU A 230 -1.35 0.71 -0.71
C LEU A 230 -0.36 0.38 -1.83
N TYR A 231 0.94 0.38 -1.53
CA TYR A 231 2.01 0.02 -2.44
C TYR A 231 3.04 -0.84 -1.71
N ARG A 232 3.61 -1.83 -2.41
CA ARG A 232 4.77 -2.59 -1.94
C ARG A 232 5.51 -3.14 -3.15
N ASP A 233 6.79 -2.82 -3.26
CA ASP A 233 7.63 -3.32 -4.35
C ASP A 233 9.10 -3.35 -3.94
N GLU A 234 9.91 -4.10 -4.68
CA GLU A 234 11.37 -4.12 -4.55
C GLU A 234 11.99 -3.28 -5.68
N ILE A 235 12.57 -2.13 -5.33
CA ILE A 235 13.22 -1.23 -6.29
C ILE A 235 14.65 -0.87 -5.86
N PRO A 236 15.57 -0.53 -6.79
CA PRO A 236 16.96 -0.26 -6.44
C PRO A 236 17.18 0.97 -5.53
N ALA A 237 16.25 1.93 -5.55
CA ALA A 237 16.38 3.19 -4.84
C ALA A 237 16.48 3.01 -3.31
N ARG A 238 17.37 3.77 -2.67
CA ARG A 238 17.61 3.77 -1.21
C ARG A 238 17.07 5.03 -0.52
N THR A 239 16.14 5.71 -1.17
CA THR A 239 15.55 6.97 -0.70
C THR A 239 14.04 6.83 -0.73
N PHE A 240 13.33 7.49 0.19
CA PHE A 240 11.88 7.59 0.12
C PHE A 240 11.43 8.33 -1.14
N PHE A 241 10.20 8.06 -1.56
CA PHE A 241 9.57 8.83 -2.61
C PHE A 241 9.32 10.26 -2.11
N LYS A 242 9.46 11.25 -2.99
CA LYS A 242 8.99 12.61 -2.73
C LYS A 242 7.47 12.61 -2.71
N HIS A 243 6.89 13.02 -1.58
CA HIS A 243 5.44 13.11 -1.38
C HIS A 243 4.85 14.42 -1.89
N ILE A 244 3.73 14.33 -2.59
CA ILE A 244 2.93 15.44 -3.09
C ILE A 244 1.45 15.12 -2.83
N GLN A 245 0.78 15.91 -2.02
CA GLN A 245 -0.67 15.78 -1.82
C GLN A 245 -1.43 16.51 -2.95
N LEU A 246 -2.39 15.82 -3.58
CA LEU A 246 -3.28 16.34 -4.61
C LEU A 246 -4.75 16.09 -4.19
N PRO A 247 -5.42 17.05 -3.54
CA PRO A 247 -6.78 16.88 -3.02
C PRO A 247 -7.83 16.49 -4.07
N GLU A 248 -7.62 16.83 -5.34
CA GLU A 248 -8.49 16.44 -6.46
C GLU A 248 -8.54 14.92 -6.71
N MET A 249 -7.60 14.17 -6.12
CA MET A 249 -7.53 12.72 -6.17
C MET A 249 -8.31 12.03 -5.04
N THR A 250 -8.89 12.81 -4.12
CA THR A 250 -9.65 12.34 -2.97
C THR A 250 -11.14 12.19 -3.29
N GLY A 251 -11.78 11.14 -2.78
CA GLY A 251 -13.24 11.03 -2.74
C GLY A 251 -13.90 11.00 -4.11
N ILE A 252 -13.27 10.38 -5.12
CA ILE A 252 -13.86 10.30 -6.45
C ILE A 252 -15.07 9.36 -6.41
N ARG A 253 -16.26 9.93 -6.53
CA ARG A 253 -17.52 9.16 -6.52
C ARG A 253 -17.64 8.31 -7.79
N VAL A 254 -17.68 7.00 -7.61
CA VAL A 254 -17.98 6.02 -8.68
C VAL A 254 -19.36 5.43 -8.43
N GLY A 255 -20.20 5.47 -9.48
CA GLY A 255 -21.56 4.95 -9.45
C GLY A 255 -21.69 3.63 -10.20
N ARG A 256 -22.69 3.55 -11.09
CA ARG A 256 -22.97 2.36 -11.91
C ARG A 256 -22.51 2.49 -13.37
N SER A 257 -21.80 3.55 -13.71
CA SER A 257 -21.32 3.85 -15.06
C SER A 257 -19.86 4.28 -15.03
N LEU A 258 -19.24 4.34 -16.21
CA LEU A 258 -17.90 4.88 -16.36
C LEU A 258 -17.85 6.34 -15.89
N LYS A 259 -17.00 6.61 -14.90
CA LYS A 259 -16.62 7.96 -14.49
C LYS A 259 -15.29 8.31 -15.17
N LYS A 260 -15.22 9.48 -15.79
CA LYS A 260 -13.97 10.04 -16.32
C LYS A 260 -13.55 11.24 -15.48
N VAL A 261 -12.26 11.35 -15.21
CA VAL A 261 -11.66 12.48 -14.48
C VAL A 261 -10.34 12.86 -15.13
N ASN A 262 -10.01 14.15 -15.09
CA ASN A 262 -8.71 14.66 -15.51
C ASN A 262 -7.94 15.05 -14.24
N ILE A 263 -6.69 14.60 -14.12
CA ILE A 263 -5.80 14.92 -13.00
C ILE A 263 -4.52 15.54 -13.57
N ASN A 264 -4.17 16.71 -13.06
CA ASN A 264 -2.94 17.38 -13.44
C ASN A 264 -1.85 16.99 -12.44
N LEU A 265 -0.94 16.12 -12.87
CA LEU A 265 0.26 15.86 -12.11
C LEU A 265 1.24 17.01 -12.33
N PRO A 266 1.89 17.52 -11.28
CA PRO A 266 2.96 18.50 -11.41
C PRO A 266 4.01 18.02 -12.42
N GLU A 267 4.38 18.89 -13.35
CA GLU A 267 5.51 18.64 -14.24
C GLU A 267 6.81 18.61 -13.43
N LYS A 268 7.79 17.82 -13.89
CA LYS A 268 9.08 17.68 -13.20
C LYS A 268 9.90 18.96 -13.27
#